data_AF-K1U580-F1
#
_entry.id   AF-K1U580-F1
#
_cell.length_a   1.000
_cell.length_b   1.000
_cell.length_c   1.000
_cell.angle_alpha   90.00
_cell.angle_beta   90.00
_cell.angle_gamma   90.00
#
_symmetry.space_group_name_H-M   'P 1'
#
loop_
_entity.id
_entity.type
_entity.pdbx_description
1 polymer ?
#
loop_
_entity_poly.entity_id
_entity_poly.type
_entity_poly.pdbx_seq_one_letter_code
_entity_poly.pdbx_strand_id
1 'polypeptide(L)'
;MAEQKRDYYEVLGVDKNADDAAIKKAYRVLAKKYHPDMNPGDKEAEQKFKEASEAYAVLSDPEKRRQYDQYGHAAFDGGAGGAGGFDFNGADFGDIFGDIFGDIFGGDRSRGARNNGPMKGANIRTSVHITFEEAVFGCKKEIDLTVKETCKTCNGSGAKPGTSPETCSKCGGKGQVVFT
;
A
#
# COMPACT_ATOMS: atom_id res chain seq x y z
N MET A 1 -15.45 28.60 -16.76
CA MET A 1 -16.37 27.45 -16.60
C MET A 1 -15.68 26.52 -15.64
N ALA A 2 -16.22 26.26 -14.45
CA ALA A 2 -15.61 25.32 -13.52
C ALA A 2 -15.53 23.96 -14.21
N GLU A 3 -14.33 23.39 -14.35
CA GLU A 3 -14.16 22.02 -14.83
C GLU A 3 -14.86 21.09 -13.83
N GLN A 4 -16.09 20.70 -14.14
CA GLN A 4 -16.80 19.73 -13.34
C GLN A 4 -16.12 18.38 -13.53
N LYS A 5 -15.38 17.93 -12.51
CA LYS A 5 -14.87 16.56 -12.44
C LYS A 5 -16.03 15.59 -12.73
N ARG A 6 -15.76 14.61 -13.59
CA ARG A 6 -16.74 13.60 -14.00
C ARG A 6 -17.09 12.72 -12.81
N ASP A 7 -18.37 12.36 -12.71
CA ASP A 7 -18.86 11.50 -11.64
C ASP A 7 -18.10 10.16 -11.66
N TYR A 8 -17.61 9.71 -10.50
CA TYR A 8 -16.85 8.46 -10.39
C TYR A 8 -17.66 7.23 -10.83
N TYR A 9 -18.99 7.26 -10.68
CA TYR A 9 -19.88 6.22 -11.19
C TYR A 9 -19.91 6.23 -12.73
N GLU A 10 -19.91 7.40 -13.36
CA GLU A 10 -19.85 7.55 -14.82
C GLU A 10 -18.47 7.16 -15.39
N VAL A 11 -17.39 7.48 -14.67
CA VAL A 11 -16.02 7.11 -15.05
C VAL A 11 -15.85 5.59 -15.05
N LEU A 12 -16.39 4.90 -14.04
CA LEU A 12 -16.39 3.44 -13.99
C LEU A 12 -17.48 2.80 -14.88
N GLY A 13 -18.46 3.58 -15.35
CA GLY A 13 -19.58 3.10 -16.17
C GLY A 13 -20.53 2.19 -15.39
N VAL A 14 -20.71 2.46 -14.09
CA VAL A 14 -21.56 1.68 -13.18
C VAL A 14 -22.69 2.55 -12.62
N ASP A 15 -23.79 1.90 -12.21
CA ASP A 15 -24.89 2.62 -11.55
C ASP A 15 -24.47 3.11 -10.15
N LYS A 16 -25.05 4.22 -9.69
CA LYS A 16 -24.89 4.73 -8.32
C LYS A 16 -25.16 3.67 -7.26
N ASN A 17 -26.09 2.75 -7.51
CA ASN A 17 -26.46 1.68 -6.60
C ASN A 17 -25.67 0.37 -6.83
N ALA A 18 -24.61 0.41 -7.63
CA ALA A 18 -23.77 -0.76 -7.90
C ALA A 18 -23.18 -1.34 -6.59
N ASP A 19 -23.10 -2.67 -6.54
CA ASP A 19 -22.43 -3.38 -5.47
C ASP A 19 -20.91 -3.31 -5.61
N ASP A 20 -20.18 -3.54 -4.53
CA ASP A 20 -18.71 -3.47 -4.51
C ASP A 20 -18.08 -4.44 -5.52
N ALA A 21 -18.77 -5.56 -5.80
CA ALA A 21 -18.39 -6.53 -6.81
C ALA A 21 -18.49 -5.96 -8.23
N ALA A 22 -19.56 -5.25 -8.59
CA ALA A 22 -19.67 -4.59 -9.88
C ALA A 22 -18.65 -3.47 -10.05
N ILE A 23 -18.40 -2.65 -9.02
CA ILE A 23 -17.39 -1.57 -9.03
C ILE A 23 -16.00 -2.15 -9.30
N LYS A 24 -15.63 -3.23 -8.59
CA LYS A 24 -14.35 -3.92 -8.78
C LYS A 24 -14.23 -4.59 -10.15
N LYS A 25 -15.32 -5.15 -10.68
CA LYS A 25 -15.34 -5.76 -12.00
C LYS A 25 -15.18 -4.71 -13.09
N ALA A 26 -15.86 -3.58 -12.98
CA ALA A 26 -15.77 -2.47 -13.92
C ALA A 26 -14.35 -1.86 -13.95
N TYR A 27 -13.76 -1.61 -12.78
CA TYR A 27 -12.37 -1.14 -12.68
C TYR A 27 -11.40 -2.10 -13.36
N ARG A 28 -11.51 -3.43 -13.15
CA ARG A 28 -10.63 -4.41 -13.80
C ARG A 28 -10.71 -4.39 -15.33
N VAL A 29 -11.91 -4.17 -15.87
CA VAL A 29 -12.12 -4.09 -17.33
C VAL A 29 -11.49 -2.82 -17.89
N LEU A 30 -11.69 -1.68 -17.22
CA LEU A 30 -11.14 -0.38 -17.62
C LEU A 30 -9.61 -0.32 -17.44
N ALA A 31 -9.09 -0.82 -16.31
CA ALA A 31 -7.67 -0.89 -16.02
C ALA A 31 -6.92 -1.76 -17.04
N LYS A 32 -7.51 -2.87 -17.49
CA LYS A 32 -6.95 -3.69 -18.57
C LYS A 32 -7.02 -2.96 -19.91
N LYS A 33 -8.13 -2.28 -20.21
CA LYS A 33 -8.34 -1.55 -21.46
C LYS A 33 -7.39 -0.37 -21.63
N TYR A 34 -7.09 0.35 -20.55
CA TYR A 34 -6.23 1.54 -20.55
C TYR A 34 -4.86 1.29 -19.92
N HIS A 35 -4.45 0.01 -19.78
CA HIS A 35 -3.15 -0.31 -19.21
C HIS A 35 -2.02 0.25 -20.09
N PRO A 36 -0.95 0.84 -19.49
CA PRO A 36 0.17 1.39 -20.25
C PRO A 36 0.90 0.36 -21.13
N ASP A 37 0.90 -0.91 -20.72
CA ASP A 37 1.46 -2.03 -21.50
C ASP A 37 0.67 -2.33 -22.77
N MET A 38 -0.66 -2.14 -22.74
CA MET A 38 -1.52 -2.38 -23.91
C MET A 38 -1.67 -1.13 -24.79
N ASN A 39 -1.40 0.06 -24.26
CA ASN A 39 -1.50 1.35 -24.96
C ASN A 39 -0.24 2.19 -24.72
N PRO A 40 0.93 1.76 -25.21
CA PRO A 40 2.18 2.49 -25.00
C PRO A 40 2.14 3.84 -25.71
N GLY A 41 2.35 4.92 -24.96
CA GLY A 41 2.46 6.29 -25.50
C GLY A 41 1.13 7.03 -25.75
N ASP A 42 -0.01 6.42 -25.39
CA ASP A 42 -1.32 7.08 -25.50
C ASP A 42 -1.64 7.89 -24.23
N LYS A 43 -1.52 9.22 -24.35
CA LYS A 43 -1.82 10.17 -23.27
C LYS A 43 -3.30 10.17 -22.87
N GLU A 44 -4.22 9.86 -23.79
CA GLU A 44 -5.64 9.78 -23.44
C GLU A 44 -5.94 8.51 -22.64
N ALA A 45 -5.31 7.38 -22.98
CA ALA A 45 -5.43 6.15 -22.21
C ALA A 45 -4.86 6.35 -20.79
N GLU A 46 -3.74 7.05 -20.66
CA GLU A 46 -3.16 7.41 -19.37
C GLU A 46 -4.11 8.27 -18.52
N GLN A 47 -4.72 9.31 -19.11
CA GLN A 47 -5.71 10.14 -18.41
C GLN A 47 -6.94 9.34 -17.96
N LYS A 48 -7.50 8.51 -18.86
CA LYS A 48 -8.66 7.65 -18.53
C LYS A 48 -8.31 6.59 -17.47
N PHE A 49 -7.07 6.11 -17.46
CA PHE A 49 -6.58 5.19 -16.43
C PHE A 49 -6.44 5.88 -15.07
N LYS A 50 -5.94 7.13 -15.05
CA LYS A 50 -5.87 7.97 -13.85
C LYS A 50 -7.26 8.20 -13.26
N GLU A 51 -8.21 8.65 -14.07
CA GLU A 51 -9.60 8.88 -13.66
C GLU A 51 -10.25 7.59 -13.11
N ALA A 52 -10.09 6.45 -13.79
CA ALA A 52 -10.65 5.18 -13.35
C ALA A 52 -10.03 4.66 -12.04
N SER A 53 -8.74 4.94 -11.82
CA SER A 53 -8.04 4.56 -10.59
C SER A 53 -8.49 5.41 -9.40
N GLU A 54 -8.66 6.72 -9.61
CA GLU A 54 -9.20 7.64 -8.61
C GLU A 54 -10.64 7.24 -8.23
N ALA A 55 -11.49 6.99 -9.22
CA ALA A 55 -12.86 6.55 -9.01
C ALA A 55 -12.92 5.24 -8.19
N TYR A 56 -12.07 4.27 -8.51
CA TYR A 56 -12.01 3.02 -7.74
C TYR A 56 -11.49 3.24 -6.31
N ALA A 57 -10.52 4.11 -6.09
CA ALA A 57 -9.99 4.38 -4.75
C ALA A 57 -11.04 5.00 -3.79
N VAL A 58 -11.99 5.76 -4.34
CA VAL A 58 -13.09 6.36 -3.58
C VAL A 58 -14.27 5.40 -3.44
N LEU A 59 -14.69 4.74 -4.52
CA LEU A 59 -15.89 3.90 -4.53
C LEU A 59 -15.68 2.48 -3.96
N SER A 60 -14.44 2.00 -3.85
CA SER A 60 -14.15 0.66 -3.30
C SER A 60 -14.21 0.58 -1.77
N ASP A 61 -14.14 1.72 -1.09
CA ASP A 61 -14.19 1.80 0.37
C ASP A 61 -15.59 2.31 0.81
N PRO A 62 -16.34 1.56 1.64
CA PRO A 62 -17.66 1.98 2.11
C PRO A 62 -17.68 3.32 2.87
N GLU A 63 -16.61 3.70 3.54
CA GLU A 63 -16.51 5.01 4.21
C GLU A 63 -16.30 6.14 3.22
N LYS A 64 -15.37 5.97 2.27
CA LYS A 64 -15.09 6.98 1.23
C LYS A 64 -16.25 7.14 0.26
N ARG A 65 -16.92 6.04 -0.11
CA ARG A 65 -18.13 6.04 -0.92
C ARG A 65 -19.24 6.84 -0.26
N ARG A 66 -19.46 6.67 1.06
CA ARG A 66 -20.44 7.47 1.81
C ARG A 66 -20.10 8.95 1.83
N GLN A 67 -18.82 9.30 2.01
CA GLN A 67 -18.37 10.69 1.96
C GLN A 67 -18.57 11.30 0.57
N TYR A 68 -18.26 10.54 -0.49
CA TYR A 68 -18.50 10.95 -1.87
C TYR A 68 -19.98 11.11 -2.18
N ASP A 69 -20.83 10.17 -1.76
CA ASP A 69 -22.28 10.23 -1.96
C ASP A 69 -22.92 11.41 -1.21
N GLN A 70 -22.32 11.86 -0.10
CA GLN A 70 -22.83 12.94 0.76
C GLN A 70 -22.31 14.34 0.35
N TYR A 71 -21.06 14.44 -0.06
CA TYR A 71 -20.37 15.72 -0.29
C TYR A 71 -19.87 15.90 -1.75
N GLY A 72 -20.00 14.88 -2.60
CA GLY A 72 -19.52 14.89 -3.98
C GLY A 72 -18.00 15.02 -4.09
N HIS A 73 -17.52 15.49 -5.24
CA HIS A 73 -16.08 15.75 -5.46
C HIS A 73 -15.52 16.83 -4.52
N ALA A 74 -16.37 17.69 -3.95
CA ALA A 74 -15.96 18.73 -3.00
C ALA A 74 -15.44 18.16 -1.66
N ALA A 75 -15.75 16.90 -1.34
CA ALA A 75 -15.16 16.21 -0.17
C ALA A 75 -13.63 16.06 -0.30
N PHE A 76 -13.11 16.11 -1.53
CA PHE A 76 -11.72 15.82 -1.86
C PHE A 76 -10.99 17.02 -2.51
N ASP A 77 -11.70 18.11 -2.85
CA ASP A 77 -11.18 19.24 -3.66
C ASP A 77 -10.80 20.52 -2.90
N GLY A 78 -11.03 20.64 -1.59
CA GLY A 78 -10.80 21.91 -0.91
C GLY A 78 -10.78 21.84 0.61
N GLY A 79 -9.60 22.07 1.19
CA GLY A 79 -9.38 22.03 2.61
C GLY A 79 -10.23 23.02 3.40
N ALA A 80 -11.06 22.48 4.29
CA ALA A 80 -11.55 23.13 5.51
C ALA A 80 -12.14 22.07 6.46
N GLY A 81 -11.28 21.22 7.04
CA GLY A 81 -11.67 20.34 8.14
C GLY A 81 -11.18 18.90 8.04
N GLY A 82 -9.86 18.70 8.16
CA GLY A 82 -9.24 17.38 8.20
C GLY A 82 -8.04 17.30 7.27
N ALA A 83 -6.88 16.93 7.80
CA ALA A 83 -5.61 16.95 7.09
C ALA A 83 -5.62 16.05 5.83
N GLY A 84 -5.19 16.60 4.69
CA GLY A 84 -4.84 15.83 3.48
C GLY A 84 -5.52 16.32 2.19
N GLY A 85 -5.06 17.44 1.64
CA GLY A 85 -5.39 17.83 0.26
C GLY A 85 -4.44 17.11 -0.70
N PHE A 86 -4.99 16.42 -1.69
CA PHE A 86 -4.23 15.72 -2.73
C PHE A 86 -4.10 16.59 -3.97
N ASP A 87 -2.93 17.20 -4.12
CA ASP A 87 -2.56 17.95 -5.32
C ASP A 87 -1.89 16.98 -6.32
N PHE A 88 -2.64 16.54 -7.33
CA PHE A 88 -2.20 15.58 -8.36
C PHE A 88 -1.49 16.23 -9.57
N ASN A 89 -1.01 17.49 -9.44
CA ASN A 89 -0.58 18.28 -10.60
C ASN A 89 0.94 18.31 -10.90
N GLY A 90 1.77 17.39 -10.38
CA GLY A 90 3.18 17.46 -10.82
C GLY A 90 4.23 16.50 -10.28
N ALA A 91 3.90 15.37 -9.65
CA ALA A 91 4.93 14.45 -9.18
C ALA A 91 4.76 13.03 -9.72
N ASP A 92 5.91 12.41 -9.96
CA ASP A 92 6.12 11.12 -10.60
C ASP A 92 5.12 10.04 -10.16
N PHE A 93 4.50 9.41 -11.16
CA PHE A 93 3.40 8.47 -11.01
C PHE A 93 3.79 7.20 -10.21
N GLY A 94 5.09 6.93 -10.04
CA GLY A 94 5.63 5.82 -9.25
C GLY A 94 5.74 6.11 -7.74
N ASP A 95 6.11 7.33 -7.37
CA ASP A 95 6.26 7.72 -5.96
C ASP A 95 4.92 8.16 -5.37
N ILE A 96 4.05 8.79 -6.17
CA ILE A 96 2.70 9.15 -5.74
C ILE A 96 1.83 7.91 -5.49
N PHE A 97 1.95 6.83 -6.27
CA PHE A 97 1.19 5.59 -5.99
C PHE A 97 1.74 4.84 -4.76
N GLY A 98 2.99 5.07 -4.37
CA GLY A 98 3.59 4.53 -3.16
C GLY A 98 3.21 5.32 -1.90
N ASP A 99 3.28 6.66 -1.99
CA ASP A 99 3.08 7.54 -0.84
C ASP A 99 1.62 7.95 -0.65
N ILE A 100 0.78 8.08 -1.68
CA ILE A 100 -0.67 8.29 -1.48
C ILE A 100 -1.36 7.00 -1.01
N PHE A 101 -0.99 5.86 -1.59
CA PHE A 101 -1.48 4.54 -1.18
C PHE A 101 -0.75 4.01 0.06
N GLY A 102 0.29 4.70 0.52
CA GLY A 102 1.00 4.46 1.78
C GLY A 102 0.50 5.34 2.92
N ASP A 103 0.40 6.66 2.70
CA ASP A 103 0.01 7.64 3.73
C ASP A 103 -1.51 7.83 3.87
N ILE A 104 -2.31 7.60 2.82
CA ILE A 104 -3.78 7.69 2.91
C ILE A 104 -4.45 6.34 3.22
N PHE A 105 -3.88 5.23 2.75
CA PHE A 105 -4.31 3.88 3.11
C PHE A 105 -3.61 3.36 4.39
N GLY A 106 -2.61 4.10 4.88
CA GLY A 106 -1.97 3.91 6.18
C GLY A 106 -2.49 4.86 7.26
N GLY A 107 -3.77 5.23 7.18
CA GLY A 107 -4.49 5.97 8.21
C GLY A 107 -4.58 5.21 9.53
N ASP A 108 -3.46 5.09 10.24
CA ASP A 108 -3.40 4.73 11.64
C ASP A 108 -2.81 5.90 12.44
N ARG A 109 -3.57 6.99 12.49
CA ARG A 109 -3.40 8.06 13.49
C ARG A 109 -4.31 7.87 14.70
N SER A 110 -4.82 6.66 14.94
CA SER A 110 -5.45 6.35 16.23
C SER A 110 -5.56 4.85 16.50
N ARG A 111 -4.42 4.17 16.67
CA ARG A 111 -4.17 3.36 17.85
C ARG A 111 -2.67 3.11 18.02
N GLY A 112 -2.09 3.95 18.86
CA GLY A 112 -1.10 3.52 19.86
C GLY A 112 -1.67 2.46 20.82
N ALA A 113 -2.41 1.47 20.32
CA ALA A 113 -2.64 0.21 21.00
C ALA A 113 -1.38 -0.59 20.76
N ARG A 114 -0.41 -0.41 21.66
CA ARG A 114 0.50 -1.45 22.16
C ARG A 114 0.30 -2.78 21.42
N ASN A 115 0.89 -2.94 20.24
CA ASN A 115 1.22 -4.27 19.76
C ASN A 115 2.48 -4.71 20.51
N ASN A 116 2.37 -4.70 21.85
CA ASN A 116 3.26 -5.35 22.79
C ASN A 116 2.81 -6.81 22.92
N GLY A 117 2.43 -7.40 21.78
CA GLY A 117 2.21 -8.82 21.62
C GLY A 117 3.47 -9.42 21.00
N PRO A 118 3.80 -10.68 21.30
CA PRO A 118 4.91 -11.35 20.65
C PRO A 118 4.72 -11.31 19.13
N MET A 119 5.65 -10.65 18.42
CA MET A 119 5.66 -10.63 16.97
C MET A 119 5.80 -12.07 16.45
N LYS A 120 5.03 -12.42 15.43
CA LYS A 120 5.15 -13.73 14.79
C LYS A 120 6.57 -13.88 14.23
N GLY A 121 7.23 -15.00 14.54
CA GLY A 121 8.54 -15.33 14.00
C GLY A 121 8.52 -15.46 12.47
N ALA A 122 9.67 -15.20 11.84
CA ALA A 122 9.82 -15.33 10.40
C ALA A 122 9.68 -16.81 9.96
N ASN A 123 9.01 -17.04 8.83
CA ASN A 123 8.98 -18.37 8.21
C ASN A 123 10.35 -18.66 7.58
N ILE A 124 10.90 -19.85 7.82
CA ILE A 124 12.15 -20.31 7.19
C ILE A 124 11.79 -21.35 6.14
N ARG A 125 12.30 -21.17 4.92
CA ARG A 125 12.13 -22.11 3.81
C ARG A 125 13.51 -22.55 3.33
N THR A 126 13.72 -23.86 3.25
CA THR A 126 14.91 -24.45 2.67
C THR A 126 14.51 -25.52 1.65
N SER A 127 15.27 -25.64 0.57
CA SER A 127 15.06 -26.64 -0.47
C SER A 127 16.06 -27.77 -0.30
N VAL A 128 15.56 -28.99 -0.12
CA VAL A 128 16.38 -30.19 -0.06
C VAL A 128 16.25 -30.94 -1.37
N HIS A 129 17.37 -31.16 -2.06
CA HIS A 129 17.41 -32.02 -3.22
C HIS A 129 17.56 -33.49 -2.80
N ILE A 130 16.60 -34.32 -3.19
CA ILE A 130 16.64 -35.77 -3.03
C ILE A 130 16.67 -36.44 -4.39
N THR A 131 17.35 -37.58 -4.49
CA THR A 131 17.33 -38.42 -5.68
C THR A 131 16.04 -39.25 -5.72
N PHE A 132 15.73 -39.84 -6.88
CA PHE A 132 14.54 -40.67 -7.04
C PHE A 132 14.55 -41.92 -6.14
N GLU A 133 15.70 -42.58 -6.03
CA GLU A 133 15.87 -43.75 -5.17
C GLU A 133 15.72 -43.39 -3.68
N GLU A 134 16.26 -42.25 -3.25
CA GLU A 134 16.08 -41.71 -1.90
C GLU A 134 14.61 -41.43 -1.57
N ALA A 135 13.81 -41.02 -2.56
CA ALA A 135 12.37 -40.81 -2.38
C ALA A 135 11.58 -42.12 -2.25
N VAL A 136 12.02 -43.19 -2.91
CA VAL A 136 11.34 -44.51 -2.91
C VAL A 136 11.66 -45.29 -1.64
N PHE A 137 12.92 -45.33 -1.22
CA PHE A 137 13.37 -46.10 -0.05
C PHE A 137 13.37 -45.30 1.26
N GLY A 138 13.29 -43.96 1.15
CA GLY A 138 13.43 -43.04 2.27
C GLY A 138 14.90 -42.76 2.61
N CYS A 139 15.19 -41.51 2.97
CA CYS A 139 16.54 -41.09 3.37
C CYS A 139 16.52 -40.18 4.60
N LYS A 140 17.64 -40.14 5.34
CA LYS A 140 17.92 -39.11 6.36
C LYS A 140 18.94 -38.15 5.79
N LYS A 141 18.63 -36.86 5.75
CA LYS A 141 19.55 -35.79 5.35
C LYS A 141 19.62 -34.73 6.43
N GLU A 142 20.83 -34.24 6.67
CA GLU A 142 21.06 -33.06 7.50
C GLU A 142 20.80 -31.81 6.65
N ILE A 143 20.19 -30.80 7.27
CA ILE A 143 19.81 -29.56 6.59
C ILE A 143 20.35 -28.40 7.41
N ASP A 144 21.13 -27.54 6.77
CA ASP A 144 21.64 -26.33 7.39
C ASP A 144 20.60 -25.21 7.33
N LEU A 145 20.24 -24.68 8.50
CA LEU A 145 19.29 -23.60 8.65
C LEU A 145 19.97 -22.37 9.24
N THR A 146 19.81 -21.22 8.59
CA THR A 146 20.27 -19.94 9.15
C THR A 146 19.13 -19.29 9.94
N VAL A 147 19.23 -19.32 11.27
CA VAL A 147 18.30 -18.66 12.19
C VAL A 147 18.91 -17.38 12.76
N LYS A 148 18.08 -16.35 12.97
CA LYS A 148 18.48 -15.18 13.76
C LYS A 148 18.33 -15.52 15.24
N GLU A 149 19.43 -15.55 15.96
CA GLU A 149 19.42 -15.69 17.42
C GLU A 149 19.63 -14.35 18.12
N THR A 150 19.13 -14.25 19.35
CA THR A 150 19.38 -13.09 20.20
C THR A 150 20.86 -13.04 20.56
N CYS A 151 21.51 -11.92 20.26
CA CYS A 151 22.92 -11.73 20.59
C CYS A 151 23.13 -11.83 22.10
N LYS A 152 23.99 -12.74 22.56
CA LYS A 152 24.29 -12.96 23.98
C LYS A 152 24.87 -11.73 24.68
N THR A 153 25.52 -10.84 23.94
CA THR A 153 26.22 -9.67 24.49
C THR A 153 25.29 -8.47 24.68
N CYS A 154 24.39 -8.20 23.73
CA CYS A 154 23.49 -7.05 23.79
C CYS A 154 22.03 -7.42 24.08
N ASN A 155 21.68 -8.72 24.12
CA ASN A 155 20.32 -9.23 24.30
C ASN A 155 19.28 -8.58 23.36
N GLY A 156 19.71 -8.25 22.13
CA GLY A 156 18.84 -7.60 21.14
C GLY A 156 18.66 -6.09 21.33
N SER A 157 19.35 -5.46 22.30
CA SER A 157 19.29 -4.00 22.50
C SER A 157 20.03 -3.19 21.43
N GLY A 158 20.91 -3.83 20.66
CA GLY A 158 21.75 -3.16 19.67
C GLY A 158 22.85 -2.26 20.26
N ALA A 159 22.97 -2.19 21.59
CA ALA A 159 23.99 -1.40 22.29
C ALA A 159 24.96 -2.30 23.08
N LYS A 160 26.20 -1.83 23.24
CA LYS A 160 27.18 -2.52 24.10
C LYS A 160 26.73 -2.44 25.56
N PRO A 161 27.07 -3.45 26.41
CA PRO A 161 26.80 -3.39 27.84
C PRO A 161 27.36 -2.09 28.46
N GLY A 162 26.49 -1.32 29.12
CA GLY A 162 26.84 -0.02 29.73
C GLY A 162 26.67 1.19 28.82
N THR A 163 26.19 1.03 27.58
CA THR A 163 25.83 2.14 26.68
C THR A 163 24.34 2.10 26.37
N SER A 164 23.68 3.25 26.33
CA SER A 164 22.28 3.36 25.89
C SER A 164 22.21 3.75 24.40
N PRO A 165 21.25 3.20 23.63
CA PRO A 165 21.01 3.67 22.28
C PRO A 165 20.55 5.13 22.30
N GLU A 166 21.30 6.02 21.67
CA GLU A 166 20.89 7.41 21.50
C GLU A 166 20.02 7.57 20.26
N THR A 167 18.93 8.31 20.40
CA THR A 167 18.03 8.60 19.28
C THR A 167 18.70 9.61 18.36
N CYS A 168 18.86 9.27 17.08
CA CYS A 168 19.49 10.15 16.11
C CYS A 168 18.74 11.49 16.04
N SER A 169 19.42 12.59 16.30
CA SER A 169 18.83 13.94 16.32
C SER A 169 18.34 14.43 14.95
N LYS A 170 18.86 13.85 13.85
CA LYS A 170 18.47 14.23 12.49
C LYS A 170 17.21 13.54 11.99
N CYS A 171 17.02 12.25 12.29
CA CYS A 171 15.84 11.48 11.85
C CYS A 171 14.86 11.18 12.99
N GLY A 172 15.17 11.57 14.23
CA GLY A 172 14.35 11.27 15.41
C GLY A 172 14.13 9.78 15.65
N GLY A 173 15.04 8.91 15.18
CA GLY A 173 14.90 7.45 15.27
C GLY A 173 13.99 6.84 14.20
N LYS A 174 13.55 7.60 13.20
CA LYS A 174 12.65 7.12 12.13
C LYS A 174 13.35 6.43 10.95
N GLY A 175 14.69 6.38 10.94
CA GLY A 175 15.47 5.68 9.91
C GLY A 175 15.56 6.36 8.54
N GLN A 176 14.82 7.44 8.31
CA GLN A 176 14.87 8.25 7.08
C GLN A 176 14.77 9.73 7.44
N VAL A 177 15.55 10.57 6.76
CA VAL A 177 15.44 12.05 6.85
C VAL A 177 14.74 12.50 5.58
N VAL A 178 13.46 12.87 5.69
CA VAL A 178 12.72 13.45 4.57
C VAL A 178 13.04 14.94 4.57
N PHE A 179 13.68 15.41 3.50
CA PHE A 179 13.83 16.83 3.22
C PHE A 179 12.58 17.26 2.46
N THR A 180 11.80 18.15 3.07
CA THR A 180 10.69 18.86 2.39
C THR A 180 11.21 20.15 1.81
#